data_AF-A0A1I3JML2-F1
#
_entry.id   AF-A0A1I3JML2-F1
#
_cell.length_a   1.000
_cell.length_b   1.000
_cell.length_c   1.000
_cell.angle_alpha   90.00
_cell.angle_beta   90.00
_cell.angle_gamma   90.00
#
_symmetry.space_group_name_H-M   'P 1'
#
loop_
_entity.id
_entity.type
_entity.pdbx_description
1 polymer ?
#
loop_
_entity_poly.entity_id
_entity_poly.type
_entity_poly.pdbx_seq_one_letter_code
_entity_poly.pdbx_strand_id
1 'polypeptide(L)'
;MPGLCPNCRLLHYPLFVDANSPSASVDELATAIAVAVKKGARLINLSLAIVGTESGINRRLAAALDFAEANGVLLLAAAGNQGGLAIGQLLTHPAVIPIVALDASQSLLPESNFGPEISNRGVAALGRMPGYVRGGGITVMSGTSVATAVATGILAQVWSARPDIDSATLRSALAGLSPRNGSKPPMLTREIVSATLDRIVPTALAATGAVEMRNYASLQGATTMAYGSEQPAPSQVAGLIAKPQTVTPAGCGCGAPGGACTCHGGQPGRSGFVYAIGTIEADYPNAAIEREMQALALHLGVEFSPDRDLTKRPTEDRQWQHAVLSKDPKLTRYIARQLRWRLTIEDFPVFVLNPSDPSYFDDLIDALERPKYTKPERRGGKKAAKEAPPVEAPSINAEDLDVVIGVAGAQTPDGIAVQVDQIFQVKRNQLSLDGLPSFSQVADNHGLSDQDRAYNFLAARYTPPASQIDGYELSGMRVIASRLGADIGRIMRAIYTFRNATASEKEYFVRVDVTHEFPMIVSPMQLYLERGERL
;
A
#
# COMPACT_ATOMS: atom_id res chain seq x y z
N MET A 1 -13.27 18.00 14.29
CA MET A 1 -12.09 17.39 14.93
C MET A 1 -10.97 18.41 15.15
N PRO A 2 -10.58 18.70 16.40
CA PRO A 2 -9.44 19.56 16.69
C PRO A 2 -8.12 18.89 16.28
N GLY A 3 -7.19 19.66 15.74
CA GLY A 3 -5.81 19.19 15.51
C GLY A 3 -5.03 19.02 16.82
N LEU A 4 -3.85 18.40 16.76
CA LEU A 4 -3.03 18.16 17.96
C LEU A 4 -2.48 19.44 18.58
N CYS A 5 -2.16 20.47 17.79
CA CYS A 5 -1.81 21.79 18.32
C CYS A 5 -2.61 22.89 17.58
N PRO A 6 -3.90 23.09 17.92
CA PRO A 6 -4.77 23.99 17.15
C PRO A 6 -4.33 25.46 17.24
N ASN A 7 -3.65 25.84 18.33
CA ASN A 7 -3.18 27.21 18.61
C ASN A 7 -1.74 27.46 18.14
N CYS A 8 -1.06 26.44 17.60
CA CYS A 8 0.25 26.62 17.01
C CYS A 8 0.14 27.38 15.67
N ARG A 9 1.11 28.25 15.39
CA ARG A 9 1.22 28.91 14.08
C ARG A 9 1.65 27.87 13.03
N LEU A 10 0.85 27.69 11.98
CA LEU A 10 1.16 26.81 10.86
C LEU A 10 1.67 27.61 9.66
N LEU A 11 2.85 27.26 9.17
CA LEU A 11 3.39 27.75 7.90
C LEU A 11 3.16 26.66 6.84
N HIS A 12 2.41 26.99 5.79
CA HIS A 12 2.11 26.05 4.70
C HIS A 12 2.86 26.45 3.43
N TYR A 13 3.78 25.59 3.00
CA TYR A 13 4.56 25.76 1.77
C TYR A 13 4.20 24.65 0.79
N PRO A 14 3.37 24.93 -0.23
CA PRO A 14 3.00 23.93 -1.22
C PRO A 14 4.19 23.63 -2.13
N LEU A 15 4.69 22.40 -2.06
CA LEU A 15 5.74 21.90 -2.97
C LEU A 15 5.15 21.25 -4.22
N PHE A 16 4.02 20.56 -4.06
CA PHE A 16 3.37 19.84 -5.15
C PHE A 16 2.29 20.73 -5.74
N VAL A 17 2.52 21.22 -6.96
CA VAL A 17 1.59 22.13 -7.66
C VAL A 17 0.83 21.48 -8.81
N ASP A 18 1.25 20.28 -9.24
CA ASP A 18 0.54 19.50 -10.25
C ASP A 18 -0.40 18.48 -9.56
N ALA A 19 -1.69 18.49 -9.93
CA ALA A 19 -2.70 17.60 -9.39
C ALA A 19 -2.65 16.18 -9.97
N ASN A 20 -2.14 16.03 -11.19
CA ASN A 20 -2.10 14.77 -11.92
C ASN A 20 -0.75 14.06 -11.73
N SER A 21 0.33 14.81 -11.46
CA SER A 21 1.65 14.26 -11.17
C SER A 21 2.39 15.09 -10.11
N PRO A 22 1.97 15.03 -8.83
CA PRO A 22 2.55 15.86 -7.78
C PRO A 22 4.02 15.50 -7.56
N SER A 23 4.87 16.35 -8.10
CA SER A 23 6.31 16.24 -8.03
C SER A 23 6.91 17.63 -7.82
N ALA A 24 8.08 17.67 -7.22
CA ALA A 24 8.92 18.85 -7.09
C ALA A 24 10.38 18.45 -7.30
N SER A 25 11.24 19.39 -7.63
CA SER A 25 12.68 19.17 -7.65
C SER A 25 13.25 19.15 -6.23
N VAL A 26 14.41 18.49 -6.05
CA VAL A 26 15.15 18.53 -4.79
C VAL A 26 15.60 19.96 -4.43
N ASP A 27 15.84 20.80 -5.42
CA ASP A 27 16.21 22.21 -5.22
C ASP A 27 15.04 23.07 -4.72
N GLU A 28 13.81 22.79 -5.18
CA GLU A 28 12.60 23.43 -4.64
C GLU A 28 12.38 23.03 -3.18
N LEU A 29 12.60 21.76 -2.82
CA LEU A 29 12.55 21.31 -1.43
C LEU A 29 13.62 22.02 -0.57
N ALA A 30 14.86 22.07 -1.03
CA ALA A 30 15.95 22.75 -0.32
C ALA A 30 15.62 24.24 -0.09
N THR A 31 15.04 24.90 -1.10
CA THR A 31 14.60 26.29 -1.02
C THR A 31 13.45 26.46 -0.02
N ALA A 32 12.44 25.59 -0.07
CA ALA A 32 11.30 25.64 0.84
C ALA A 32 11.72 25.45 2.30
N ILE A 33 12.67 24.54 2.58
CA ILE A 33 13.26 24.38 3.92
C ILE A 33 13.91 25.69 4.37
N ALA A 34 14.77 26.27 3.55
CA ALA A 34 15.46 27.52 3.90
C ALA A 34 14.48 28.69 4.15
N VAL A 35 13.41 28.78 3.36
CA VAL A 35 12.36 29.81 3.54
C VAL A 35 11.58 29.57 4.82
N ALA A 36 11.19 28.34 5.12
CA ALA A 36 10.48 27.99 6.36
C ALA A 36 11.31 28.36 7.61
N VAL A 37 12.61 28.06 7.60
CA VAL A 37 13.56 28.46 8.65
C VAL A 37 13.57 29.99 8.81
N LYS A 38 13.74 30.74 7.71
CA LYS A 38 13.78 32.22 7.73
C LYS A 38 12.48 32.86 8.22
N LYS A 39 11.33 32.21 8.02
CA LYS A 39 10.02 32.68 8.53
C LYS A 39 9.74 32.23 9.98
N GLY A 40 10.72 31.59 10.63
CA GLY A 40 10.69 31.23 12.03
C GLY A 40 9.97 29.92 12.33
N ALA A 41 10.06 28.93 11.43
CA ALA A 41 9.64 27.56 11.74
C ALA A 41 10.53 26.98 12.84
N ARG A 42 9.94 26.38 13.89
CA ARG A 42 10.67 25.61 14.92
C ARG A 42 10.69 24.12 14.60
N LEU A 43 9.63 23.64 13.95
CA LEU A 43 9.45 22.26 13.50
C LEU A 43 9.10 22.30 12.01
N ILE A 44 9.71 21.41 11.22
CA ILE A 44 9.37 21.22 9.81
C ILE A 44 8.94 19.76 9.62
N ASN A 45 7.70 19.59 9.18
CA ASN A 45 7.12 18.29 8.83
C ASN A 45 7.35 17.99 7.34
N LEU A 46 8.13 16.96 7.05
CA LEU A 46 8.44 16.47 5.70
C LEU A 46 7.74 15.13 5.45
N SER A 47 6.44 15.18 5.16
CA SER A 47 5.65 14.03 4.71
C SER A 47 5.87 13.74 3.22
N LEU A 48 7.13 13.60 2.81
CA LEU A 48 7.59 13.46 1.42
C LEU A 48 8.73 12.45 1.29
N ALA A 49 8.96 11.95 0.07
CA ALA A 49 10.01 11.04 -0.32
C ALA A 49 10.84 11.66 -1.45
N ILE A 50 12.10 11.23 -1.57
CA ILE A 50 12.97 11.57 -2.70
C ILE A 50 13.12 10.31 -3.53
N VAL A 51 12.75 10.39 -4.80
CA VAL A 51 12.75 9.28 -5.76
C VAL A 51 13.69 9.66 -6.92
N GLY A 52 14.55 8.74 -7.35
CA GLY A 52 15.47 8.97 -8.46
C GLY A 52 16.58 7.93 -8.56
N THR A 53 17.25 7.88 -9.72
CA THR A 53 18.30 6.89 -10.03
C THR A 53 19.68 7.24 -9.48
N GLU A 54 19.86 8.45 -8.94
CA GLU A 54 21.14 8.83 -8.33
C GLU A 54 21.16 8.45 -6.86
N SER A 55 22.07 7.54 -6.50
CA SER A 55 22.44 7.22 -5.11
C SER A 55 23.31 8.30 -4.45
N GLY A 56 23.56 9.42 -5.13
CA GLY A 56 24.39 10.52 -4.66
C GLY A 56 23.68 11.46 -3.69
N ILE A 57 24.44 11.98 -2.72
CA ILE A 57 24.02 13.06 -1.82
C ILE A 57 23.85 14.35 -2.63
N ASN A 58 22.64 14.90 -2.68
CA ASN A 58 22.41 16.24 -3.20
C ASN A 58 22.96 17.27 -2.19
N ARG A 59 24.02 17.98 -2.59
CA ARG A 59 24.71 18.93 -1.69
C ARG A 59 23.85 20.13 -1.29
N ARG A 60 22.94 20.59 -2.16
CA ARG A 60 22.04 21.71 -1.84
C ARG A 60 21.03 21.31 -0.78
N LEU A 61 20.46 20.11 -0.89
CA LEU A 61 19.59 19.57 0.14
C LEU A 61 20.33 19.37 1.45
N ALA A 62 21.53 18.78 1.44
CA ALA A 62 22.36 18.63 2.64
C ALA A 62 22.58 19.99 3.32
N ALA A 63 23.03 20.99 2.57
CA ALA A 63 23.24 22.35 3.09
C ALA A 63 21.96 22.98 3.65
N ALA A 64 20.79 22.72 3.06
CA ALA A 64 19.51 23.22 3.58
C ALA A 64 19.10 22.52 4.90
N LEU A 65 19.36 21.22 5.02
CA LEU A 65 19.11 20.45 6.25
C LEU A 65 20.06 20.88 7.37
N ASP A 66 21.35 21.05 7.05
CA ASP A 66 22.37 21.60 7.97
C ASP A 66 22.00 23.02 8.41
N PHE A 67 21.55 23.86 7.47
CA PHE A 67 21.11 25.22 7.77
C PHE A 67 19.91 25.25 8.73
N ALA A 68 18.92 24.36 8.53
CA ALA A 68 17.80 24.22 9.44
C ALA A 68 18.24 23.79 10.85
N GLU A 69 19.11 22.78 10.96
CA GLU A 69 19.64 22.35 12.26
C GLU A 69 20.44 23.45 12.96
N ALA A 70 21.32 24.15 12.23
CA ALA A 70 22.13 25.24 12.75
C ALA A 70 21.28 26.44 13.24
N ASN A 71 20.07 26.61 12.72
CA ASN A 71 19.11 27.62 13.18
C ASN A 71 18.12 27.09 14.23
N GLY A 72 18.38 25.90 14.78
CA GLY A 72 17.58 25.32 15.85
C GLY A 72 16.22 24.79 15.40
N VAL A 73 16.09 24.38 14.14
CA VAL A 73 14.84 23.82 13.61
C VAL A 73 14.90 22.29 13.61
N LEU A 74 13.90 21.62 14.16
CA LEU A 74 13.80 20.16 14.08
C LEU A 74 13.08 19.74 12.80
N LEU A 75 13.72 18.85 12.05
CA LEU A 75 13.22 18.28 10.81
C LEU A 75 12.67 16.88 11.09
N LEU A 76 11.37 16.67 10.87
CA LEU A 76 10.72 15.37 10.98
C LEU A 76 10.41 14.85 9.59
N ALA A 77 10.88 13.67 9.23
CA ALA A 77 10.65 13.09 7.91
C ALA A 77 9.98 11.73 7.99
N ALA A 78 8.98 11.52 7.14
CA ALA A 78 8.31 10.22 7.01
C ALA A 78 9.29 9.15 6.55
N ALA A 79 9.32 8.01 7.25
CA ALA A 79 10.19 6.88 6.89
C ALA A 79 9.85 6.28 5.51
N GLY A 80 8.64 6.49 5.03
CA GLY A 80 8.12 5.91 3.79
C GLY A 80 7.24 4.69 4.03
N ASN A 81 6.34 4.44 3.08
CA ASN A 81 5.28 3.43 3.16
C ASN A 81 5.60 2.20 2.29
N GLN A 82 6.86 1.78 2.32
CA GLN A 82 7.38 0.75 1.46
C GLN A 82 7.57 -0.63 2.11
N GLY A 83 7.38 -0.76 3.41
CA GLY A 83 7.56 -2.02 4.15
C GLY A 83 8.95 -2.61 4.03
N GLY A 84 9.96 -1.78 3.74
CA GLY A 84 11.31 -2.20 3.42
C GLY A 84 12.39 -1.37 4.11
N LEU A 85 13.65 -1.65 3.74
CA LEU A 85 14.77 -0.85 4.23
C LEU A 85 14.66 0.58 3.70
N ALA A 86 14.71 1.54 4.62
CA ALA A 86 14.73 2.96 4.31
C ALA A 86 16.02 3.34 3.60
N ILE A 87 15.89 3.91 2.41
CA ILE A 87 17.00 4.39 1.58
C ILE A 87 16.69 5.83 1.20
N GLY A 88 17.67 6.73 1.36
CA GLY A 88 17.55 8.11 0.90
C GLY A 88 18.18 9.14 1.83
N GLN A 89 18.68 10.22 1.23
CA GLN A 89 19.42 11.27 1.94
C GLN A 89 18.66 11.86 3.13
N LEU A 90 17.35 12.08 3.04
CA LEU A 90 16.56 12.62 4.17
C LEU A 90 16.63 11.72 5.40
N LEU A 91 16.55 10.40 5.22
CA LEU A 91 16.48 9.45 6.34
C LEU A 91 17.87 9.15 6.91
N THR A 92 18.92 9.27 6.10
CA THR A 92 20.31 9.09 6.53
C THR A 92 20.96 10.37 7.06
N HIS A 93 20.38 11.55 6.81
CA HIS A 93 20.97 12.81 7.27
C HIS A 93 20.88 12.97 8.79
N PRO A 94 21.99 13.31 9.50
CA PRO A 94 22.01 13.46 10.96
C PRO A 94 21.00 14.48 11.52
N ALA A 95 20.81 15.60 10.81
CA ALA A 95 19.85 16.67 11.15
C ALA A 95 18.37 16.25 11.14
N VAL A 96 18.01 15.15 10.48
CA VAL A 96 16.62 14.73 10.31
C VAL A 96 16.26 13.65 11.32
N ILE A 97 15.02 13.70 11.83
CA ILE A 97 14.43 12.70 12.72
C ILE A 97 13.45 11.85 11.88
N PRO A 98 13.79 10.57 11.59
CA PRO A 98 12.90 9.67 10.87
C PRO A 98 11.66 9.28 11.70
N ILE A 99 10.49 9.26 11.08
CA ILE A 99 9.22 8.89 11.73
C ILE A 99 8.63 7.64 11.09
N VAL A 100 8.45 6.60 11.91
CA VAL A 100 7.75 5.36 11.50
C VAL A 100 6.30 5.35 11.96
N ALA A 101 5.47 4.57 11.27
CA ALA A 101 4.05 4.46 11.56
C ALA A 101 3.71 3.20 12.35
N LEU A 102 2.94 3.37 13.43
CA LEU A 102 2.38 2.28 14.22
C LEU A 102 0.86 2.19 14.08
N ASP A 103 0.31 1.01 14.30
CA ASP A 103 -1.11 0.84 14.58
C ASP A 103 -1.45 1.13 16.05
N ALA A 104 -2.73 0.97 16.41
CA ALA A 104 -3.22 1.17 17.77
C ALA A 104 -2.69 0.13 18.78
N SER A 105 -2.23 -1.04 18.30
CA SER A 105 -1.55 -2.05 19.13
C SER A 105 -0.07 -1.74 19.35
N GLN A 106 0.39 -0.58 18.86
CA GLN A 106 1.79 -0.16 18.79
C GLN A 106 2.64 -1.08 17.90
N SER A 107 2.05 -1.91 17.05
CA SER A 107 2.80 -2.69 16.07
C SER A 107 3.20 -1.79 14.91
N LEU A 108 4.39 -2.00 14.35
CA LEU A 108 4.82 -1.29 13.14
C LEU A 108 3.81 -1.61 12.03
N LEU A 109 3.30 -0.60 11.33
CA LEU A 109 2.46 -0.84 10.17
C LEU A 109 3.24 -1.68 9.15
N PRO A 110 2.63 -2.69 8.50
CA PRO A 110 3.32 -3.53 7.52
C PRO A 110 3.98 -2.72 6.40
N GLU A 111 3.37 -1.59 6.03
CA GLU A 111 3.89 -0.67 5.03
C GLU A 111 4.99 0.27 5.57
N SER A 112 5.22 0.42 6.87
CA SER A 112 6.21 1.38 7.37
C SER A 112 7.64 0.89 7.12
N ASN A 113 8.48 1.74 6.52
CA ASN A 113 9.90 1.42 6.37
C ASN A 113 10.64 1.35 7.70
N PHE A 114 11.73 0.61 7.68
CA PHE A 114 12.61 0.37 8.82
C PHE A 114 14.08 0.45 8.40
N GLY A 115 14.99 0.49 9.37
CA GLY A 115 16.43 0.45 9.09
C GLY A 115 17.26 0.91 10.27
N PRO A 116 18.59 0.66 10.27
CA PRO A 116 19.45 0.98 11.40
C PRO A 116 19.40 2.46 11.79
N GLU A 117 19.50 3.37 10.83
CA GLU A 117 19.42 4.82 11.08
C GLU A 117 18.08 5.24 11.71
N ILE A 118 16.99 4.61 11.28
CA ILE A 118 15.64 4.84 11.82
C ILE A 118 15.53 4.30 13.24
N SER A 119 16.00 3.08 13.50
CA SER A 119 16.00 2.50 14.85
C SER A 119 16.90 3.29 15.81
N ASN A 120 17.99 3.87 15.30
CA ASN A 120 18.98 4.59 16.10
C ASN A 120 18.56 6.01 16.43
N ARG A 121 17.94 6.74 15.48
CA ARG A 121 17.63 8.19 15.61
C ARG A 121 16.16 8.54 15.48
N GLY A 122 15.35 7.65 14.91
CA GLY A 122 13.94 7.89 14.68
C GLY A 122 13.07 7.79 15.93
N VAL A 123 11.79 8.07 15.73
CA VAL A 123 10.70 7.86 16.68
C VAL A 123 9.48 7.27 15.94
N ALA A 124 8.57 6.67 16.68
CA ALA A 124 7.36 6.06 16.15
C ALA A 124 6.13 6.85 16.58
N ALA A 125 5.12 6.97 15.71
CA ALA A 125 3.85 7.60 16.04
C ALA A 125 2.68 6.85 15.40
N LEU A 126 1.45 7.14 15.85
CA LEU A 126 0.26 6.52 15.27
C LEU A 126 0.14 6.89 13.80
N GLY A 127 0.14 5.86 12.95
CA GLY A 127 0.04 5.99 11.51
C GLY A 127 -1.38 5.95 10.99
N ARG A 128 -2.38 5.58 11.81
CA ARG A 128 -3.80 5.54 11.43
C ARG A 128 -4.60 6.52 12.26
N MET A 129 -5.06 7.61 11.64
CA MET A 129 -5.79 8.67 12.33
C MET A 129 -6.90 9.24 11.45
N PRO A 130 -8.02 9.70 12.04
CA PRO A 130 -8.99 10.51 11.32
C PRO A 130 -8.35 11.81 10.81
N GLY A 131 -8.76 12.25 9.61
CA GLY A 131 -8.29 13.47 8.95
C GLY A 131 -9.39 14.08 8.07
N TYR A 132 -9.23 15.34 7.70
CA TYR A 132 -10.23 16.05 6.88
C TYR A 132 -10.05 15.79 5.38
N VAL A 133 -11.16 15.69 4.67
CA VAL A 133 -11.20 15.60 3.20
C VAL A 133 -11.54 16.99 2.62
N ARG A 134 -11.03 17.29 1.42
CA ARG A 134 -11.40 18.51 0.71
C ARG A 134 -12.91 18.52 0.42
N GLY A 135 -13.57 19.65 0.67
CA GLY A 135 -15.02 19.77 0.51
C GLY A 135 -15.83 19.42 1.76
N GLY A 136 -15.16 19.03 2.84
CA GLY A 136 -15.79 18.66 4.12
C GLY A 136 -15.78 17.15 4.36
N GLY A 137 -16.09 16.75 5.59
CA GLY A 137 -16.07 15.35 6.01
C GLY A 137 -14.74 14.91 6.62
N ILE A 138 -14.75 13.68 7.16
CA ILE A 138 -13.63 13.05 7.85
C ILE A 138 -13.40 11.68 7.19
N THR A 139 -12.15 11.31 6.98
CA THR A 139 -11.71 9.97 6.55
C THR A 139 -10.63 9.44 7.48
N VAL A 140 -10.40 8.14 7.49
CA VAL A 140 -9.24 7.55 8.17
C VAL A 140 -8.05 7.56 7.22
N MET A 141 -7.00 8.27 7.60
CA MET A 141 -5.73 8.33 6.87
C MET A 141 -4.77 7.29 7.46
N SER A 142 -3.93 6.68 6.61
CA SER A 142 -2.89 5.72 7.03
C SER A 142 -1.50 6.08 6.49
N GLY A 143 -0.45 5.80 7.26
CA GLY A 143 0.94 5.79 6.80
C GLY A 143 1.91 6.66 7.61
N THR A 144 3.18 6.60 7.25
CA THR A 144 4.29 7.38 7.86
C THR A 144 4.08 8.89 7.70
N SER A 145 3.39 9.33 6.65
CA SER A 145 2.97 10.73 6.48
C SER A 145 2.03 11.20 7.59
N VAL A 146 1.08 10.35 8.00
CA VAL A 146 0.17 10.61 9.13
C VAL A 146 0.95 10.59 10.44
N ALA A 147 1.80 9.58 10.63
CA ALA A 147 2.66 9.48 11.81
C ALA A 147 3.57 10.70 11.98
N THR A 148 4.13 11.25 10.89
CA THR A 148 4.98 12.45 10.90
C THR A 148 4.19 13.68 11.35
N ALA A 149 2.96 13.84 10.87
CA ALA A 149 2.07 14.91 11.32
C ALA A 149 1.69 14.75 12.79
N VAL A 150 1.41 13.52 13.24
CA VAL A 150 1.13 13.22 14.65
C VAL A 150 2.33 13.55 15.53
N ALA A 151 3.52 13.10 15.15
CA ALA A 151 4.76 13.38 15.87
C ALA A 151 5.04 14.88 15.96
N THR A 152 4.89 15.60 14.83
CA THR A 152 5.04 17.06 14.77
C THR A 152 4.05 17.75 15.71
N GLY A 153 2.80 17.31 15.74
CA GLY A 153 1.78 17.86 16.63
C GLY A 153 2.06 17.63 18.11
N ILE A 154 2.59 16.46 18.48
CA ILE A 154 3.01 16.14 19.85
C ILE A 154 4.19 17.02 20.26
N LEU A 155 5.24 17.11 19.43
CA LEU A 155 6.40 17.95 19.72
C LEU A 155 6.04 19.43 19.81
N ALA A 156 5.14 19.90 18.95
CA ALA A 156 4.67 21.29 19.00
C ALA A 156 3.97 21.61 20.33
N GLN A 157 3.15 20.69 20.85
CA GLN A 157 2.53 20.84 22.17
C GLN A 157 3.56 20.85 23.29
N VAL A 158 4.51 19.90 23.28
CA VAL A 158 5.57 19.81 24.29
C VAL A 158 6.41 21.09 24.30
N TRP A 159 6.82 21.57 23.13
CA TRP A 159 7.67 22.75 23.01
C TRP A 159 6.92 24.06 23.29
N SER A 160 5.59 24.06 23.17
CA SER A 160 4.75 25.16 23.63
C SER A 160 4.60 25.16 25.15
N ALA A 161 4.56 23.99 25.79
CA ALA A 161 4.49 23.86 27.25
C ALA A 161 5.85 24.12 27.94
N ARG A 162 6.95 23.91 27.22
CA ARG A 162 8.32 24.17 27.66
C ARG A 162 8.99 25.20 26.75
N PRO A 163 8.62 26.49 26.82
CA PRO A 163 9.26 27.53 26.02
C PRO A 163 10.72 27.80 26.47
N ASP A 164 11.11 27.31 27.63
CA ASP A 164 12.43 27.41 28.25
C ASP A 164 13.50 26.52 27.60
N ILE A 165 13.09 25.49 26.84
CA ILE A 165 14.02 24.58 26.17
C ILE A 165 14.31 25.00 24.74
N ASP A 166 15.54 24.76 24.31
CA ASP A 166 15.96 24.89 22.91
C ASP A 166 15.78 23.58 22.12
N SER A 167 16.10 23.64 20.83
CA SER A 167 15.97 22.48 19.93
C SER A 167 16.95 21.37 20.29
N ALA A 168 18.16 21.72 20.74
CA ALA A 168 19.20 20.77 21.13
C ALA A 168 18.74 19.94 22.33
N THR A 169 18.16 20.59 23.34
CA THR A 169 17.56 19.94 24.51
C THR A 169 16.42 19.01 24.10
N LEU A 170 15.50 19.48 23.24
CA LEU A 170 14.41 18.64 22.75
C LEU A 170 14.93 17.44 21.94
N ARG A 171 15.92 17.64 21.07
CA ARG A 171 16.57 16.58 20.30
C ARG A 171 17.27 15.57 21.21
N SER A 172 17.94 16.03 22.26
CA SER A 172 18.56 15.18 23.28
C SER A 172 17.52 14.38 24.06
N ALA A 173 16.37 14.99 24.40
CA ALA A 173 15.27 14.28 25.05
C ALA A 173 14.71 13.17 24.15
N LEU A 174 14.56 13.44 22.85
CA LEU A 174 14.18 12.41 21.89
C LEU A 174 15.23 11.31 21.82
N ALA A 175 16.52 11.65 21.66
CA ALA A 175 17.62 10.69 21.64
C ALA A 175 17.69 9.83 22.93
N GLY A 176 17.26 10.35 24.08
CA GLY A 176 17.20 9.62 25.35
C GLY A 176 16.00 8.69 25.53
N LEU A 177 15.05 8.64 24.58
CA LEU A 177 13.89 7.75 24.67
C LEU A 177 14.28 6.28 24.47
N SER A 178 13.63 5.40 25.23
CA SER A 178 13.83 3.94 25.18
C SER A 178 12.53 3.22 24.78
N PRO A 179 12.61 2.02 24.19
CA PRO A 179 13.82 1.26 23.81
C PRO A 179 14.45 1.75 22.49
N ARG A 180 15.77 1.88 22.45
CA ARG A 180 16.54 2.07 21.19
C ARG A 180 17.19 0.77 20.74
N ASN A 181 17.54 0.70 19.47
CA ASN A 181 18.17 -0.47 18.82
C ASN A 181 17.28 -1.73 18.78
N GLY A 182 15.97 -1.57 19.00
CA GLY A 182 14.97 -2.62 18.81
C GLY A 182 14.47 -2.71 17.36
N SER A 183 13.48 -3.58 17.13
CA SER A 183 12.81 -3.76 15.82
C SER A 183 12.04 -2.51 15.34
N LYS A 184 11.79 -1.55 16.22
CA LYS A 184 11.21 -0.24 15.94
C LYS A 184 11.76 0.81 16.91
N PRO A 185 11.79 2.10 16.54
CA PRO A 185 12.14 3.18 17.45
C PRO A 185 11.06 3.41 18.54
N PRO A 186 11.38 4.18 19.60
CA PRO A 186 10.45 4.49 20.69
C PRO A 186 9.17 5.18 20.19
N MET A 187 8.02 4.80 20.76
CA MET A 187 6.77 5.51 20.50
C MET A 187 6.78 6.88 21.16
N LEU A 188 6.43 7.90 20.37
CA LEU A 188 6.31 9.27 20.82
C LEU A 188 4.94 9.50 21.44
N THR A 189 4.94 9.84 22.73
CA THR A 189 3.78 10.44 23.41
C THR A 189 4.21 11.70 24.13
N ARG A 190 3.25 12.58 24.41
CA ARG A 190 3.54 13.84 25.11
C ARG A 190 4.14 13.58 26.49
N GLU A 191 3.62 12.59 27.19
CA GLU A 191 4.00 12.23 28.56
C GLU A 191 5.43 11.74 28.61
N ILE A 192 5.80 10.84 27.69
CA ILE A 192 7.15 10.26 27.61
C ILE A 192 8.19 11.35 27.32
N VAL A 193 7.91 12.25 26.38
CA VAL A 193 8.83 13.35 26.04
C VAL A 193 8.94 14.34 27.21
N SER A 194 7.83 14.73 27.82
CA SER A 194 7.82 15.68 28.94
C SER A 194 8.57 15.12 30.15
N ALA A 195 8.32 13.86 30.52
CA ALA A 195 9.02 13.20 31.61
C ALA A 195 10.54 13.03 31.34
N THR A 196 10.93 12.94 30.08
CA THR A 196 12.35 12.92 29.70
C THR A 196 12.97 14.31 29.78
N LEU A 197 12.25 15.34 29.35
CA LEU A 197 12.67 16.73 29.49
C LEU A 197 12.82 17.15 30.95
N ASP A 198 11.88 16.76 31.83
CA ASP A 198 11.96 17.08 33.26
C ASP A 198 13.17 16.42 33.96
N ARG A 199 13.66 15.30 33.41
CA ARG A 199 14.90 14.65 33.89
C ARG A 199 16.17 15.37 33.40
N ILE A 200 16.16 15.91 32.18
CA ILE A 200 17.33 16.56 31.56
C ILE A 200 17.44 18.02 32.00
N VAL A 201 16.30 18.73 32.03
CA VAL A 201 16.18 20.12 32.44
C VAL A 201 15.01 20.23 33.42
N PRO A 202 15.26 20.02 34.72
CA PRO A 202 14.25 20.16 35.77
C PRO A 202 13.68 21.58 35.75
N THR A 203 12.37 21.70 35.55
CA THR A 203 11.71 23.01 35.53
C THR A 203 11.73 23.62 36.93
N ALA A 204 12.15 24.88 37.08
CA ALA A 204 12.10 25.61 38.35
C ALA A 204 10.67 25.73 38.94
N LEU A 205 9.63 25.49 38.14
CA LEU A 205 8.23 25.42 38.55
C LEU A 205 7.87 24.20 39.42
N ALA A 206 8.76 23.21 39.58
CA ALA A 206 8.51 22.07 40.48
C ALA A 206 8.53 22.44 41.98
N ALA A 207 8.94 23.67 42.34
CA ALA A 207 9.06 24.13 43.72
C ALA A 207 7.83 24.92 44.26
N THR A 208 6.83 25.22 43.43
CA THR A 208 5.56 25.81 43.90
C THR A 208 4.43 24.90 43.50
N GLY A 209 3.97 24.09 44.47
CA GLY A 209 2.82 23.22 44.31
C GLY A 209 1.59 23.97 43.79
N ALA A 210 0.79 23.24 43.01
CA ALA A 210 -0.40 23.67 42.27
C ALA A 210 -0.12 24.34 40.91
N VAL A 211 0.15 23.52 39.89
CA VAL A 211 -0.42 23.78 38.57
C VAL A 211 -1.66 22.89 38.45
N GLU A 212 -2.83 23.50 38.65
CA GLU A 212 -4.12 22.91 38.29
C GLU A 212 -4.00 22.27 36.91
N MET A 213 -4.44 21.01 36.81
CA MET A 213 -4.76 20.37 35.55
C MET A 213 -5.95 21.12 34.94
N ARG A 214 -5.71 22.28 34.34
CA ARG A 214 -6.74 22.97 33.58
C ARG A 214 -6.97 22.17 32.31
N ASN A 215 -8.13 21.53 32.27
CA ASN A 215 -8.74 21.05 31.05
C ASN A 215 -8.67 22.17 29.99
N TYR A 216 -7.71 22.10 29.08
CA TYR A 216 -7.76 22.88 27.84
C TYR A 216 -8.72 22.20 26.86
N ALA A 217 -9.94 21.96 27.33
CA ALA A 217 -11.12 21.81 26.50
C ALA A 217 -11.74 23.21 26.32
N SER A 218 -10.96 24.20 25.86
CA SER A 218 -11.56 25.33 25.15
C SER A 218 -11.65 24.92 23.68
N LEU A 219 -12.77 24.27 23.35
CA LEU A 219 -13.25 24.14 21.98
C LEU A 219 -13.53 25.56 21.45
N GLN A 220 -12.59 26.12 20.69
CA GLN A 220 -12.80 27.03 19.54
C GLN A 220 -11.50 27.75 19.18
N GLY A 221 -11.14 27.71 17.90
CA GLY A 221 -10.04 28.45 17.30
C GLY A 221 -9.64 27.84 15.96
N ALA A 222 -9.92 28.52 14.85
CA ALA A 222 -9.36 28.16 13.55
C ALA A 222 -7.85 28.42 13.58
N THR A 223 -7.04 27.42 13.22
CA THR A 223 -5.60 27.62 13.00
C THR A 223 -5.43 28.73 11.96
N THR A 224 -4.73 29.80 12.32
CA THR A 224 -4.49 30.93 11.41
C THR A 224 -3.45 30.50 10.39
N MET A 225 -3.90 30.23 9.16
CA MET A 225 -3.03 29.89 8.03
C MET A 225 -2.35 31.16 7.52
N ALA A 226 -1.03 31.26 7.66
CA ALA A 226 -0.25 32.27 6.97
C ALA A 226 0.17 31.72 5.60
N TYR A 227 -0.43 32.23 4.51
CA TYR A 227 -0.01 31.90 3.15
C TYR A 227 1.27 32.68 2.83
N GLY A 228 2.38 31.97 2.63
CA GLY A 228 3.57 32.56 2.01
C GLY A 228 3.31 32.77 0.52
N SER A 229 3.24 34.02 0.07
CA SER A 229 3.01 34.38 -1.35
C SER A 229 4.27 34.28 -2.23
N GLU A 230 5.34 33.66 -1.76
CA GLU A 230 6.60 33.55 -2.49
C GLU A 230 6.67 32.17 -3.15
N GLN A 231 6.24 32.08 -4.41
CA GLN A 231 6.55 30.96 -5.29
C GLN A 231 8.06 31.01 -5.63
N PRO A 232 8.79 29.89 -5.56
CA PRO A 232 10.15 29.85 -6.08
C PRO A 232 10.11 30.08 -7.60
N ALA A 233 10.75 31.15 -8.08
CA ALA A 233 10.94 31.34 -9.51
C ALA A 233 11.86 30.23 -10.05
N PRO A 234 11.54 29.62 -11.21
CA PRO A 234 12.40 28.60 -11.80
C PRO A 234 13.75 29.22 -12.14
N SER A 235 14.82 28.67 -11.55
CA SER A 235 16.18 29.07 -11.89
C SER A 235 16.52 28.59 -13.30
N GLN A 236 16.51 29.50 -14.27
CA GLN A 236 17.08 29.28 -15.60
C GLN A 236 18.61 29.22 -15.49
N VAL A 237 19.16 28.02 -15.28
CA VAL A 237 20.55 27.74 -15.60
C VAL A 237 20.61 26.42 -16.36
N ALA A 238 20.70 26.53 -17.68
CA ALA A 238 21.06 25.43 -18.55
C ALA A 238 22.55 25.08 -18.31
N GLY A 239 22.85 23.83 -17.98
CA GLY A 239 24.23 23.35 -17.93
C GLY A 239 24.43 22.03 -17.19
N LEU A 240 24.70 20.98 -17.99
CA LEU A 240 25.22 19.65 -17.67
C LEU A 240 24.20 18.59 -17.22
N ILE A 241 24.20 17.50 -17.99
CA ILE A 241 23.30 16.36 -17.96
C ILE A 241 23.56 15.53 -16.70
N ALA A 242 22.63 15.60 -15.75
CA ALA A 242 22.42 14.63 -14.67
C ALA A 242 20.91 14.31 -14.61
N LYS A 243 20.54 13.04 -14.46
CA LYS A 243 19.12 12.65 -14.40
C LYS A 243 18.52 13.16 -13.08
N PRO A 244 17.40 13.91 -13.08
CA PRO A 244 16.96 14.62 -11.88
C PRO A 244 16.39 13.69 -10.81
N GLN A 245 16.92 13.79 -9.57
CA GLN A 245 16.20 13.35 -8.37
C GLN A 245 14.93 14.20 -8.22
N THR A 246 13.81 13.54 -7.94
CA THR A 246 12.49 14.16 -7.82
C THR A 246 11.93 13.94 -6.42
N VAL A 247 11.34 14.97 -5.85
CA VAL A 247 10.63 14.93 -4.58
C VAL A 247 9.17 14.60 -4.87
N THR A 248 8.64 13.58 -4.21
CA THR A 248 7.24 13.15 -4.31
C THR A 248 6.66 13.03 -2.90
N PRO A 249 5.34 12.95 -2.71
CA PRO A 249 4.77 12.58 -1.41
C PRO A 249 5.29 11.20 -0.92
N ALA A 250 5.52 11.04 0.40
CA ALA A 250 5.90 9.76 1.00
C ALA A 250 4.66 8.89 1.17
N GLY A 251 4.28 8.17 0.10
CA GLY A 251 2.99 7.49 -0.01
C GLY A 251 1.80 8.45 0.08
N CYS A 252 0.56 7.95 0.25
CA CYS A 252 -0.69 8.72 0.17
C CYS A 252 -0.56 10.13 0.82
N GLY A 253 -0.33 11.13 0.00
CA GLY A 253 -0.19 12.52 0.40
C GLY A 253 -1.35 13.32 -0.17
N CYS A 254 -2.07 14.01 0.71
CA CYS A 254 -3.08 14.99 0.34
C CYS A 254 -2.40 16.36 0.40
N GLY A 255 -2.07 16.93 -0.76
CA GLY A 255 -1.30 18.18 -0.83
C GLY A 255 -1.14 18.79 -2.22
N ALA A 256 -1.63 18.13 -3.28
CA ALA A 256 -1.75 18.72 -4.61
C ALA A 256 -2.78 19.86 -4.65
N PRO A 257 -2.67 20.85 -5.57
CA PRO A 257 -3.71 21.85 -5.75
C PRO A 257 -4.96 21.15 -6.27
N GLY A 258 -6.09 21.38 -5.60
CA GLY A 258 -7.32 20.61 -5.83
C GLY A 258 -7.53 19.43 -4.88
N GLY A 259 -6.58 19.14 -3.98
CA GLY A 259 -6.73 18.21 -2.85
C GLY A 259 -7.02 16.76 -3.22
N ALA A 260 -6.53 16.30 -4.36
CA ALA A 260 -6.45 14.88 -4.66
C ALA A 260 -5.35 14.23 -3.79
N CYS A 261 -5.69 13.16 -3.08
CA CYS A 261 -4.70 12.31 -2.41
C CYS A 261 -4.15 11.34 -3.47
N THR A 262 -2.94 11.60 -3.98
CA THR A 262 -2.33 10.72 -4.97
C THR A 262 -1.52 9.64 -4.26
N CYS A 263 -2.12 8.47 -4.08
CA CYS A 263 -1.46 7.29 -3.52
C CYS A 263 -0.49 6.60 -4.50
N HIS A 264 0.18 7.35 -5.38
CA HIS A 264 1.01 6.78 -6.45
C HIS A 264 2.41 7.41 -6.44
N GLY A 265 3.39 6.62 -5.98
CA GLY A 265 4.80 7.00 -5.92
C GLY A 265 5.72 5.80 -5.70
N GLY A 266 6.18 5.24 -6.83
CA GLY A 266 7.22 4.23 -7.07
C GLY A 266 7.98 3.62 -5.88
N GLN A 267 7.67 2.36 -5.64
CA GLN A 267 8.51 1.38 -4.96
C GLN A 267 9.44 0.70 -5.95
N PRO A 268 10.73 0.49 -5.64
CA PRO A 268 11.54 -0.48 -6.36
C PRO A 268 11.08 -1.90 -5.94
N GLY A 269 9.95 -2.35 -6.49
CA GLY A 269 9.41 -3.70 -6.26
C GLY A 269 7.89 -3.84 -6.35
N ARG A 270 7.14 -2.73 -6.34
CA ARG A 270 5.74 -2.71 -6.81
C ARG A 270 5.74 -2.08 -8.19
N SER A 271 5.58 -2.90 -9.22
CA SER A 271 5.01 -2.39 -10.46
C SER A 271 3.72 -1.67 -10.10
N GLY A 272 3.44 -0.50 -10.68
CA GLY A 272 2.08 0.03 -10.67
C GLY A 272 1.07 -0.91 -11.32
N PHE A 273 1.50 -2.09 -11.78
CA PHE A 273 0.72 -3.13 -12.40
C PHE A 273 0.33 -4.20 -11.38
N VAL A 274 -0.87 -4.74 -11.54
CA VAL A 274 -1.39 -5.91 -10.84
C VAL A 274 -1.53 -7.06 -11.82
N TYR A 275 -1.25 -8.28 -11.35
CA TYR A 275 -1.60 -9.51 -12.04
C TYR A 275 -2.20 -10.44 -10.97
N ALA A 276 -3.52 -10.35 -10.77
CA ALA A 276 -4.23 -11.02 -9.68
C ALA A 276 -5.08 -12.16 -10.22
N ILE A 277 -5.24 -13.22 -9.42
CA ILE A 277 -6.13 -14.34 -9.70
C ILE A 277 -7.15 -14.38 -8.57
N GLY A 278 -8.43 -14.43 -8.91
CA GLY A 278 -9.49 -14.42 -7.92
C GLY A 278 -10.87 -14.60 -8.52
N THR A 279 -11.87 -14.23 -7.74
CA THR A 279 -13.28 -14.35 -8.12
C THR A 279 -13.87 -12.97 -8.28
N ILE A 280 -14.46 -12.68 -9.45
CA ILE A 280 -15.10 -11.39 -9.71
C ILE A 280 -16.52 -11.38 -9.12
N GLU A 281 -16.88 -10.28 -8.48
CA GLU A 281 -18.19 -10.06 -7.86
C GLU A 281 -18.74 -8.68 -8.24
N ALA A 282 -20.07 -8.55 -8.17
CA ALA A 282 -20.77 -7.30 -8.35
C ALA A 282 -21.62 -6.95 -7.13
N ASP A 283 -21.48 -5.72 -6.64
CA ASP A 283 -22.34 -5.15 -5.59
C ASP A 283 -23.03 -3.87 -6.06
N TYR A 284 -24.03 -3.47 -5.29
CA TYR A 284 -24.80 -2.26 -5.51
C TYR A 284 -24.26 -1.12 -4.63
N PRO A 285 -23.79 0.00 -5.22
CA PRO A 285 -23.32 1.14 -4.43
C PRO A 285 -24.40 1.79 -3.55
N ASN A 286 -25.68 1.65 -3.92
CA ASN A 286 -26.81 2.17 -3.18
C ASN A 286 -28.11 1.42 -3.54
N ALA A 287 -29.14 1.62 -2.71
CA ALA A 287 -30.45 0.97 -2.87
C ALA A 287 -31.22 1.39 -4.14
N ALA A 288 -30.88 2.53 -4.77
CA ALA A 288 -31.54 2.93 -6.01
C ALA A 288 -31.08 2.06 -7.19
N ILE A 289 -29.77 1.80 -7.30
CA ILE A 289 -29.20 0.91 -8.32
C ILE A 289 -29.71 -0.53 -8.11
N GLU A 290 -29.80 -0.97 -6.86
CA GLU A 290 -30.37 -2.28 -6.52
C GLU A 290 -31.84 -2.42 -7.00
N ARG A 291 -32.67 -1.40 -6.78
CA ARG A 291 -34.07 -1.39 -7.24
C ARG A 291 -34.19 -1.31 -8.76
N GLU A 292 -33.32 -0.55 -9.41
CA GLU A 292 -33.29 -0.47 -10.88
C GLU A 292 -32.96 -1.84 -11.49
N MET A 293 -31.99 -2.56 -10.92
CA MET A 293 -31.64 -3.93 -11.33
C MET A 293 -32.84 -4.88 -11.22
N GLN A 294 -33.62 -4.78 -10.13
CA GLN A 294 -34.86 -5.57 -9.95
C GLN A 294 -35.95 -5.18 -10.96
N ALA A 295 -36.11 -3.89 -11.26
CA ALA A 295 -37.07 -3.42 -12.26
C ALA A 295 -36.71 -3.91 -13.67
N LEU A 296 -35.41 -3.90 -14.02
CA LEU A 296 -34.90 -4.48 -15.26
C LEU A 296 -35.17 -5.98 -15.35
N ALA A 297 -34.92 -6.73 -14.27
CA ALA A 297 -35.22 -8.16 -14.24
C ALA A 297 -36.70 -8.44 -14.53
N LEU A 298 -37.63 -7.67 -13.94
CA LEU A 298 -39.06 -7.77 -14.21
C LEU A 298 -39.40 -7.44 -15.67
N HIS A 299 -38.82 -6.36 -16.22
CA HIS A 299 -39.03 -5.95 -17.60
C HIS A 299 -38.52 -6.99 -18.61
N LEU A 300 -37.39 -7.63 -18.30
CA LEU A 300 -36.71 -8.63 -19.12
C LEU A 300 -37.26 -10.05 -18.91
N GLY A 301 -38.20 -10.24 -17.97
CA GLY A 301 -38.79 -11.54 -17.65
C GLY A 301 -37.81 -12.53 -17.02
N VAL A 302 -36.83 -12.04 -16.25
CA VAL A 302 -35.87 -12.87 -15.53
C VAL A 302 -36.39 -13.17 -14.14
N GLU A 303 -36.89 -14.38 -13.95
CA GLU A 303 -37.39 -14.86 -12.65
C GLU A 303 -36.24 -15.26 -11.72
N PHE A 304 -36.44 -15.05 -10.41
CA PHE A 304 -35.54 -15.55 -9.40
C PHE A 304 -36.07 -16.87 -8.85
N SER A 305 -35.33 -17.96 -9.07
CA SER A 305 -35.57 -19.25 -8.44
C SER A 305 -34.52 -19.45 -7.34
N PRO A 306 -34.86 -19.28 -6.04
CA PRO A 306 -33.89 -19.46 -4.97
C PRO A 306 -33.45 -20.92 -4.90
N ASP A 307 -32.14 -21.16 -4.98
CA ASP A 307 -31.59 -22.50 -4.85
C ASP A 307 -31.47 -22.86 -3.36
N ARG A 308 -32.39 -23.69 -2.87
CA ARG A 308 -32.48 -24.29 -1.51
C ARG A 308 -32.52 -23.35 -0.28
N ASP A 309 -32.11 -22.10 -0.39
CA ASP A 309 -32.13 -21.10 0.68
C ASP A 309 -33.14 -19.98 0.37
N LEU A 310 -34.27 -20.02 1.06
CA LEU A 310 -35.38 -19.05 0.92
C LEU A 310 -35.04 -17.66 1.47
N THR A 311 -33.89 -17.49 2.14
CA THR A 311 -33.49 -16.21 2.74
C THR A 311 -32.60 -15.36 1.83
N LYS A 312 -32.00 -15.97 0.80
CA LYS A 312 -31.11 -15.29 -0.14
C LYS A 312 -31.90 -14.37 -1.06
N ARG A 313 -31.50 -13.10 -1.14
CA ARG A 313 -32.13 -12.14 -2.05
C ARG A 313 -31.65 -12.38 -3.49
N PRO A 314 -32.49 -12.11 -4.51
CA PRO A 314 -32.03 -12.16 -5.91
C PRO A 314 -30.78 -11.32 -6.14
N THR A 315 -30.71 -10.17 -5.48
CA THR A 315 -29.58 -9.23 -5.60
C THR A 315 -28.28 -9.76 -5.02
N GLU A 316 -28.31 -10.78 -4.15
CA GLU A 316 -27.13 -11.46 -3.60
C GLU A 316 -26.75 -12.70 -4.42
N ASP A 317 -27.54 -13.04 -5.45
CA ASP A 317 -27.31 -14.21 -6.29
C ASP A 317 -26.60 -13.84 -7.60
N ARG A 318 -25.38 -14.35 -7.76
CA ARG A 318 -24.54 -14.09 -8.93
C ARG A 318 -25.12 -14.65 -10.23
N GLN A 319 -25.74 -15.83 -10.19
CA GLN A 319 -26.34 -16.42 -11.39
C GLN A 319 -27.55 -15.61 -11.84
N TRP A 320 -28.34 -15.12 -10.88
CA TRP A 320 -29.42 -14.18 -11.18
C TRP A 320 -28.90 -12.86 -11.74
N GLN A 321 -27.87 -12.26 -11.10
CA GLN A 321 -27.22 -11.04 -11.61
C GLN A 321 -26.71 -11.22 -13.05
N HIS A 322 -26.02 -12.33 -13.33
CA HIS A 322 -25.57 -12.69 -14.67
C HIS A 322 -26.75 -12.78 -15.64
N ALA A 323 -27.78 -13.56 -15.31
CA ALA A 323 -28.95 -13.77 -16.17
C ALA A 323 -29.68 -12.48 -16.51
N VAL A 324 -29.73 -11.50 -15.60
CA VAL A 324 -30.30 -10.17 -15.88
C VAL A 324 -29.37 -9.36 -16.78
N LEU A 325 -28.08 -9.26 -16.45
CA LEU A 325 -27.13 -8.42 -17.20
C LEU A 325 -26.86 -8.93 -18.61
N SER A 326 -26.84 -10.25 -18.83
CA SER A 326 -26.54 -10.86 -20.13
C SER A 326 -27.76 -10.99 -21.06
N LYS A 327 -28.99 -10.78 -20.56
CA LYS A 327 -30.23 -10.97 -21.34
C LYS A 327 -30.34 -10.05 -22.56
N ASP A 328 -30.11 -8.76 -22.34
CA ASP A 328 -30.06 -7.74 -23.40
C ASP A 328 -28.91 -6.76 -23.09
N PRO A 329 -27.68 -7.05 -23.57
CA PRO A 329 -26.50 -6.24 -23.28
C PRO A 329 -26.63 -4.78 -23.68
N LYS A 330 -27.49 -4.43 -24.66
CA LYS A 330 -27.68 -3.03 -25.07
C LYS A 330 -28.47 -2.26 -24.03
N LEU A 331 -29.48 -2.89 -23.44
CA LEU A 331 -30.32 -2.29 -22.41
C LEU A 331 -29.62 -2.28 -21.04
N THR A 332 -28.86 -3.32 -20.70
CA THR A 332 -28.30 -3.52 -19.35
C THR A 332 -26.92 -2.87 -19.14
N ARG A 333 -26.22 -2.45 -20.21
CA ARG A 333 -24.88 -1.87 -20.10
C ARG A 333 -24.80 -0.66 -19.16
N TYR A 334 -25.84 0.19 -19.12
CA TYR A 334 -25.83 1.37 -18.27
C TYR A 334 -25.91 1.00 -16.78
N ILE A 335 -26.59 -0.10 -16.43
CA ILE A 335 -26.66 -0.57 -15.05
C ILE A 335 -25.38 -1.30 -14.66
N ALA A 336 -24.80 -2.09 -15.57
CA ALA A 336 -23.49 -2.75 -15.36
C ALA A 336 -22.37 -1.74 -15.04
N ARG A 337 -22.39 -0.56 -15.69
CA ARG A 337 -21.47 0.56 -15.42
C ARG A 337 -21.63 1.21 -14.05
N GLN A 338 -22.80 1.03 -13.42
CA GLN A 338 -23.12 1.58 -12.11
C GLN A 338 -22.93 0.57 -10.98
N LEU A 339 -22.73 -0.71 -11.29
CA LEU A 339 -22.36 -1.71 -10.31
C LEU A 339 -20.93 -1.47 -9.82
N ARG A 340 -20.68 -1.86 -8.57
CA ARG A 340 -19.34 -1.92 -8.01
C ARG A 340 -18.78 -3.31 -8.29
N TRP A 341 -17.79 -3.38 -9.16
CA TRP A 341 -17.10 -4.62 -9.47
C TRP A 341 -15.93 -4.82 -8.51
N ARG A 342 -15.80 -6.02 -7.95
CA ARG A 342 -14.72 -6.39 -7.05
C ARG A 342 -14.05 -7.67 -7.49
N LEU A 343 -12.75 -7.79 -7.22
CA LEU A 343 -12.05 -9.08 -7.25
C LEU A 343 -11.83 -9.52 -5.80
N THR A 344 -12.36 -10.68 -5.46
CA THR A 344 -12.11 -11.35 -4.18
C THR A 344 -11.01 -12.39 -4.32
N ILE A 345 -10.17 -12.49 -3.29
CA ILE A 345 -9.08 -13.46 -3.19
C ILE A 345 -9.29 -14.19 -1.87
N GLU A 346 -9.51 -15.50 -1.92
CA GLU A 346 -10.00 -16.30 -0.78
C GLU A 346 -11.22 -15.68 -0.06
N ASP A 347 -12.24 -15.24 -0.80
CA ASP A 347 -13.44 -14.55 -0.29
C ASP A 347 -13.20 -13.15 0.33
N PHE A 348 -11.96 -12.66 0.38
CA PHE A 348 -11.67 -11.31 0.82
C PHE A 348 -11.72 -10.33 -0.36
N PRO A 349 -12.53 -9.25 -0.31
CA PRO A 349 -12.53 -8.23 -1.35
C PRO A 349 -11.23 -7.43 -1.29
N VAL A 350 -10.34 -7.68 -2.26
CA VAL A 350 -9.02 -7.02 -2.31
C VAL A 350 -9.05 -5.84 -3.28
N PHE A 351 -9.68 -6.01 -4.44
CA PHE A 351 -9.66 -5.01 -5.50
C PHE A 351 -11.05 -4.50 -5.87
N VAL A 352 -11.12 -3.22 -6.20
CA VAL A 352 -12.27 -2.58 -6.86
C VAL A 352 -11.89 -2.39 -8.32
N LEU A 353 -12.67 -2.98 -9.21
CA LEU A 353 -12.35 -3.04 -10.64
C LEU A 353 -13.00 -1.87 -11.37
N ASN A 354 -12.16 -1.07 -12.04
CA ASN A 354 -12.57 0.06 -12.85
C ASN A 354 -12.15 -0.20 -14.31
N PRO A 355 -13.03 -0.76 -15.15
CA PRO A 355 -12.78 -0.93 -16.57
C PRO A 355 -12.38 0.37 -17.26
N SER A 356 -11.24 0.35 -17.97
CA SER A 356 -10.81 1.49 -18.80
C SER A 356 -11.58 1.55 -20.12
N ASP A 357 -11.89 0.38 -20.70
CA ASP A 357 -12.71 0.22 -21.90
C ASP A 357 -14.11 -0.33 -21.55
N PRO A 358 -15.18 0.21 -22.14
CA PRO A 358 -16.51 -0.39 -22.06
C PRO A 358 -16.58 -1.88 -22.44
N SER A 359 -15.70 -2.43 -23.27
CA SER A 359 -15.73 -3.85 -23.67
C SER A 359 -15.49 -4.81 -22.50
N TYR A 360 -14.73 -4.40 -21.49
CA TYR A 360 -14.43 -5.27 -20.35
C TYR A 360 -15.64 -5.50 -19.42
N PHE A 361 -16.73 -4.73 -19.58
CA PHE A 361 -17.97 -5.04 -18.86
C PHE A 361 -18.57 -6.37 -19.30
N ASP A 362 -18.36 -6.79 -20.55
CA ASP A 362 -18.84 -8.08 -21.03
C ASP A 362 -18.06 -9.21 -20.32
N ASP A 363 -16.72 -9.09 -20.21
CA ASP A 363 -15.89 -10.04 -19.45
C ASP A 363 -16.25 -10.10 -17.95
N LEU A 364 -16.58 -8.95 -17.35
CA LEU A 364 -17.03 -8.86 -15.96
C LEU A 364 -18.39 -9.55 -15.75
N ILE A 365 -19.31 -9.39 -16.71
CA ILE A 365 -20.62 -10.05 -16.68
C ILE A 365 -20.44 -11.57 -16.83
N ASP A 366 -19.61 -12.03 -17.78
CA ASP A 366 -19.34 -13.45 -18.01
C ASP A 366 -18.68 -14.12 -16.79
N ALA A 367 -17.95 -13.38 -15.97
CA ALA A 367 -17.41 -13.88 -14.71
C ALA A 367 -18.47 -14.19 -13.64
N LEU A 368 -19.66 -13.57 -13.71
CA LEU A 368 -20.76 -13.82 -12.77
C LEU A 368 -21.46 -15.17 -13.02
N GLU A 369 -21.32 -15.77 -14.21
CA GLU A 369 -21.86 -17.10 -14.52
C GLU A 369 -21.22 -18.19 -13.66
N ARG A 370 -19.97 -17.98 -13.25
CA ARG A 370 -19.14 -18.97 -12.55
C ARG A 370 -19.44 -19.03 -11.05
N PRO A 371 -19.28 -20.20 -10.41
CA PRO A 371 -19.51 -20.34 -8.98
C PRO A 371 -18.52 -19.49 -8.17
N LYS A 372 -18.96 -19.03 -6.99
CA LYS A 372 -18.08 -18.34 -6.07
C LYS A 372 -17.08 -19.32 -5.46
N TYR A 373 -15.78 -19.00 -5.54
CA TYR A 373 -14.76 -19.75 -4.81
C TYR A 373 -15.03 -19.63 -3.32
N THR A 374 -15.13 -20.75 -2.62
CA THR A 374 -15.13 -20.77 -1.15
C THR A 374 -14.08 -21.77 -0.69
N LYS A 375 -13.26 -21.37 0.29
CA LYS A 375 -12.20 -22.26 0.79
C LYS A 375 -12.86 -23.47 1.48
N PRO A 376 -12.54 -24.71 1.09
CA PRO A 376 -13.11 -25.88 1.76
C PRO A 376 -12.64 -25.90 3.22
N GLU A 377 -13.57 -25.86 4.17
CA GLU A 377 -13.25 -26.02 5.59
C GLU A 377 -12.53 -27.36 5.79
N ARG A 378 -11.29 -27.33 6.29
CA ARG A 378 -10.62 -28.53 6.77
C ARG A 378 -11.43 -29.04 7.97
N ARG A 379 -12.28 -30.05 7.76
CA ARG A 379 -12.83 -30.88 8.85
C ARG A 379 -11.67 -31.60 9.55
N GLY A 380 -11.06 -30.91 10.52
CA GLY A 380 -10.12 -31.49 11.45
C GLY A 380 -10.87 -32.39 12.43
N GLY A 381 -10.41 -33.64 12.54
CA GLY A 381 -10.73 -34.49 13.68
C GLY A 381 -11.58 -35.71 13.35
N LYS A 382 -10.93 -36.88 13.41
CA LYS A 382 -11.60 -38.17 13.60
C LYS A 382 -12.47 -38.10 14.85
N LYS A 383 -13.79 -37.89 14.70
CA LYS A 383 -14.92 -38.36 15.54
C LYS A 383 -16.13 -37.42 15.37
N ALA A 384 -16.93 -37.66 14.32
CA ALA A 384 -18.37 -37.42 14.29
C ALA A 384 -18.91 -37.87 12.92
N ALA A 385 -18.84 -39.17 12.64
CA ALA A 385 -19.64 -39.75 11.58
C ALA A 385 -20.95 -40.22 12.23
N LYS A 386 -22.00 -39.41 12.09
CA LYS A 386 -23.37 -39.91 11.98
C LYS A 386 -24.25 -38.85 11.34
N GLU A 387 -24.75 -39.22 10.16
CA GLU A 387 -25.95 -38.71 9.51
C GLU A 387 -25.99 -37.20 9.21
N ALA A 388 -25.22 -36.80 8.21
CA ALA A 388 -25.66 -35.79 7.26
C ALA A 388 -25.50 -36.39 5.85
N PRO A 389 -26.48 -36.27 4.95
CA PRO A 389 -26.33 -36.74 3.58
C PRO A 389 -25.09 -36.05 2.96
N PRO A 390 -24.33 -36.74 2.09
CA PRO A 390 -23.18 -36.14 1.44
C PRO A 390 -23.70 -35.02 0.54
N VAL A 391 -23.66 -33.79 1.02
CA VAL A 391 -23.61 -32.64 0.15
C VAL A 391 -22.27 -32.77 -0.54
N GLU A 392 -22.27 -33.19 -1.81
CA GLU A 392 -21.10 -33.03 -2.68
C GLU A 392 -20.71 -31.56 -2.58
N ALA A 393 -19.63 -31.28 -1.84
CA ALA A 393 -19.01 -29.97 -1.89
C ALA A 393 -18.67 -29.76 -3.38
N PRO A 394 -19.06 -28.62 -3.98
CA PRO A 394 -18.76 -28.38 -5.39
C PRO A 394 -17.27 -28.62 -5.61
N SER A 395 -16.95 -29.48 -6.57
CA SER A 395 -15.57 -29.74 -6.95
C SER A 395 -15.02 -28.44 -7.53
N ILE A 396 -14.27 -27.72 -6.72
CA ILE A 396 -13.70 -26.43 -7.07
C ILE A 396 -12.69 -26.66 -8.19
N ASN A 397 -12.99 -26.12 -9.38
CA ASN A 397 -12.07 -26.22 -10.50
C ASN A 397 -11.33 -24.91 -10.65
N ALA A 398 -10.05 -25.00 -10.98
CA ALA A 398 -9.21 -23.84 -11.23
C ALA A 398 -9.74 -22.95 -12.39
N GLU A 399 -10.60 -23.52 -13.23
CA GLU A 399 -11.32 -22.85 -14.33
C GLU A 399 -12.40 -21.87 -13.85
N ASP A 400 -12.79 -21.89 -12.56
CA ASP A 400 -13.78 -20.99 -12.02
C ASP A 400 -13.22 -19.60 -11.65
N LEU A 401 -11.89 -19.40 -11.73
CA LEU A 401 -11.25 -18.12 -11.43
C LEU A 401 -10.96 -17.27 -12.65
N ASP A 402 -10.89 -15.97 -12.37
CA ASP A 402 -10.55 -14.92 -13.30
C ASP A 402 -9.17 -14.34 -12.98
N VAL A 403 -8.45 -14.02 -14.04
CA VAL A 403 -7.22 -13.25 -13.98
C VAL A 403 -7.53 -11.81 -14.35
N VAL A 404 -7.14 -10.89 -13.48
CA VAL A 404 -7.24 -9.45 -13.72
C VAL A 404 -5.84 -8.87 -13.85
N ILE A 405 -5.60 -8.20 -14.98
CA ILE A 405 -4.40 -7.43 -15.26
C ILE A 405 -4.79 -5.96 -15.43
N GLY A 406 -3.96 -5.09 -14.89
CA GLY A 406 -4.09 -3.67 -15.12
C GLY A 406 -3.20 -2.86 -14.21
N VAL A 407 -3.56 -1.58 -14.05
CA VAL A 407 -2.82 -0.64 -13.22
C VAL A 407 -3.49 -0.54 -11.85
N ALA A 408 -2.78 -0.97 -10.80
CA ALA A 408 -3.21 -0.76 -9.43
C ALA A 408 -3.20 0.76 -9.14
N GLY A 409 -4.26 1.26 -8.53
CA GLY A 409 -4.51 2.65 -8.22
C GLY A 409 -4.49 2.91 -6.71
N ALA A 410 -5.36 3.80 -6.24
CA ALA A 410 -5.45 4.16 -4.83
C ALA A 410 -6.15 3.07 -3.99
N GLN A 411 -5.70 2.89 -2.75
CA GLN A 411 -6.46 2.15 -1.74
C GLN A 411 -7.70 2.95 -1.35
N THR A 412 -8.86 2.34 -1.46
CA THR A 412 -10.16 2.87 -1.02
C THR A 412 -10.68 2.06 0.18
N PRO A 413 -11.71 2.52 0.90
CA PRO A 413 -12.39 1.72 1.93
C PRO A 413 -12.96 0.40 1.40
N ASP A 414 -13.26 0.34 0.09
CA ASP A 414 -13.86 -0.81 -0.58
C ASP A 414 -12.82 -1.78 -1.18
N GLY A 415 -11.53 -1.42 -1.17
CA GLY A 415 -10.42 -2.19 -1.77
C GLY A 415 -9.43 -1.33 -2.55
N ILE A 416 -8.42 -1.94 -3.14
CA ILE A 416 -7.46 -1.27 -4.04
C ILE A 416 -8.14 -1.05 -5.39
N ALA A 417 -8.27 0.19 -5.84
CA ALA A 417 -8.79 0.46 -7.18
C ALA A 417 -7.83 -0.11 -8.23
N VAL A 418 -8.35 -0.78 -9.25
CA VAL A 418 -7.57 -1.29 -10.39
C VAL A 418 -8.18 -0.73 -11.65
N GLN A 419 -7.39 0.01 -12.43
CA GLN A 419 -7.75 0.31 -13.81
C GLN A 419 -7.51 -0.97 -14.61
N VAL A 420 -8.59 -1.61 -15.04
CA VAL A 420 -8.53 -2.93 -15.68
C VAL A 420 -8.26 -2.77 -17.16
N ASP A 421 -7.24 -3.48 -17.64
CA ASP A 421 -6.81 -3.50 -19.03
C ASP A 421 -6.88 -4.91 -19.64
N GLN A 422 -7.00 -5.97 -18.82
CA GLN A 422 -7.34 -7.31 -19.30
C GLN A 422 -8.03 -8.16 -18.22
N ILE A 423 -9.07 -8.89 -18.63
CA ILE A 423 -9.69 -9.97 -17.85
C ILE A 423 -9.67 -11.23 -18.70
N PHE A 424 -9.37 -12.39 -18.11
CA PHE A 424 -9.59 -13.69 -18.76
C PHE A 424 -9.72 -14.82 -17.74
N GLN A 425 -10.45 -15.86 -18.12
CA GLN A 425 -10.61 -17.09 -17.35
C GLN A 425 -9.32 -17.92 -17.34
N VAL A 426 -8.99 -18.52 -16.20
CA VAL A 426 -7.88 -19.48 -16.16
C VAL A 426 -8.25 -20.78 -16.89
N LYS A 427 -7.37 -21.30 -17.76
CA LYS A 427 -7.64 -22.55 -18.49
C LYS A 427 -7.27 -23.78 -17.67
N ARG A 428 -8.09 -24.84 -17.77
CA ARG A 428 -7.91 -26.15 -17.11
C ARG A 428 -6.50 -26.74 -17.25
N ASN A 429 -5.87 -26.60 -18.43
CA ASN A 429 -4.56 -27.19 -18.73
C ASN A 429 -3.36 -26.34 -18.27
N GLN A 430 -3.61 -25.15 -17.72
CA GLN A 430 -2.54 -24.23 -17.24
C GLN A 430 -2.31 -24.39 -15.72
N LEU A 431 -3.34 -24.75 -14.96
CA LEU A 431 -3.26 -25.00 -13.52
C LEU A 431 -3.24 -26.49 -13.14
N SER A 432 -3.64 -27.41 -14.02
CA SER A 432 -3.49 -28.85 -13.81
C SER A 432 -2.09 -29.31 -14.25
N LEU A 433 -1.09 -29.09 -13.41
CA LEU A 433 -0.07 -30.12 -13.24
C LEU A 433 -0.64 -31.04 -12.16
N ASP A 434 -0.86 -32.32 -12.52
CA ASP A 434 -1.49 -33.39 -11.71
C ASP A 434 -0.69 -33.74 -10.43
N GLY A 435 -0.26 -32.75 -9.66
CA GLY A 435 0.64 -32.92 -8.53
C GLY A 435 0.75 -31.72 -7.60
N LEU A 436 0.28 -30.50 -7.97
CA LEU A 436 0.24 -29.39 -7.02
C LEU A 436 -0.80 -29.68 -5.95
N PRO A 437 -0.41 -30.06 -4.72
CA PRO A 437 -1.35 -30.19 -3.63
C PRO A 437 -1.67 -28.75 -3.24
N SER A 438 -2.87 -28.32 -3.60
CA SER A 438 -3.51 -27.08 -3.15
C SER A 438 -3.30 -25.86 -4.04
N PHE A 439 -4.19 -25.73 -5.02
CA PHE A 439 -4.62 -24.47 -5.62
C PHE A 439 -4.82 -23.32 -4.61
N SER A 440 -5.09 -23.61 -3.33
CA SER A 440 -5.13 -22.57 -2.29
C SER A 440 -3.81 -21.79 -2.17
N GLN A 441 -2.66 -22.35 -2.54
CA GLN A 441 -1.37 -21.65 -2.57
C GLN A 441 -1.15 -20.82 -3.85
N VAL A 442 -2.07 -20.90 -4.83
CA VAL A 442 -1.98 -20.12 -6.06
C VAL A 442 -2.77 -18.83 -5.96
N ALA A 443 -3.90 -18.89 -5.24
CA ALA A 443 -4.76 -17.75 -4.99
C ALA A 443 -4.54 -17.13 -3.59
N ASP A 444 -3.42 -17.38 -2.90
CA ASP A 444 -3.11 -16.82 -1.57
C ASP A 444 -2.28 -15.53 -1.63
N ASN A 445 -2.20 -14.87 -2.79
CA ASN A 445 -1.42 -13.65 -2.97
C ASN A 445 -2.20 -12.59 -3.76
N HIS A 446 -1.78 -11.33 -3.62
CA HIS A 446 -2.50 -10.19 -4.20
C HIS A 446 -2.04 -9.82 -5.62
N GLY A 447 -0.99 -10.43 -6.16
CA GLY A 447 -0.50 -10.07 -7.50
C GLY A 447 0.09 -8.66 -7.61
N LEU A 448 0.56 -8.06 -6.52
CA LEU A 448 1.06 -6.67 -6.48
C LEU A 448 2.59 -6.58 -6.43
N SER A 449 3.27 -7.56 -5.85
CA SER A 449 4.73 -7.62 -5.87
C SER A 449 5.23 -8.24 -7.17
N ASP A 450 6.46 -7.93 -7.56
CA ASP A 450 7.14 -8.57 -8.69
C ASP A 450 7.12 -10.12 -8.56
N GLN A 451 7.22 -10.64 -7.33
CA GLN A 451 7.15 -12.07 -7.02
C GLN A 451 5.75 -12.64 -7.26
N ASP A 452 4.73 -11.99 -6.71
CA ASP A 452 3.33 -12.41 -6.85
C ASP A 452 2.89 -12.40 -8.31
N ARG A 453 3.30 -11.36 -9.05
CA ARG A 453 2.98 -11.22 -10.48
C ARG A 453 3.63 -12.30 -11.32
N ALA A 454 4.89 -12.63 -11.05
CA ALA A 454 5.56 -13.74 -11.71
C ALA A 454 4.90 -15.08 -11.36
N TYR A 455 4.55 -15.28 -10.10
CA TYR A 455 3.88 -16.49 -9.62
C TYR A 455 2.52 -16.68 -10.31
N ASN A 456 1.66 -15.65 -10.27
CA ASN A 456 0.33 -15.67 -10.87
C ASN A 456 0.37 -15.77 -12.39
N PHE A 457 1.33 -15.11 -13.04
CA PHE A 457 1.52 -15.26 -14.48
C PHE A 457 1.85 -16.70 -14.86
N LEU A 458 2.78 -17.33 -14.16
CA LEU A 458 3.18 -18.70 -14.44
C LEU A 458 2.02 -19.67 -14.20
N ALA A 459 1.32 -19.51 -13.08
CA ALA A 459 0.13 -20.25 -12.75
C ALA A 459 -0.98 -20.12 -13.82
N ALA A 460 -1.19 -18.90 -14.33
CA ALA A 460 -2.26 -18.64 -15.28
C ALA A 460 -1.90 -18.94 -16.75
N ARG A 461 -0.62 -18.89 -17.15
CA ARG A 461 -0.24 -18.91 -18.58
C ARG A 461 0.86 -19.90 -18.94
N TYR A 462 1.60 -20.45 -17.99
CA TYR A 462 2.77 -21.28 -18.30
C TYR A 462 2.61 -22.72 -17.86
N THR A 463 2.66 -23.63 -18.84
CA THR A 463 2.74 -25.07 -18.61
C THR A 463 4.19 -25.53 -18.81
N PRO A 464 4.84 -26.14 -17.80
CA PRO A 464 6.14 -26.77 -17.95
C PRO A 464 6.16 -27.82 -19.07
N PRO A 465 7.24 -27.93 -19.86
CA PRO A 465 7.34 -28.91 -20.93
C PRO A 465 7.38 -30.36 -20.40
N ALA A 466 6.34 -31.14 -20.68
CA ALA A 466 6.18 -32.52 -20.22
C ALA A 466 7.37 -33.45 -20.58
N SER A 467 8.04 -33.19 -21.71
CA SER A 467 9.17 -34.01 -22.19
C SER A 467 10.42 -33.96 -21.30
N GLN A 468 10.51 -33.00 -20.35
CA GLN A 468 11.65 -32.85 -19.42
C GLN A 468 11.40 -33.46 -18.03
N ILE A 469 10.18 -33.96 -17.79
CA ILE A 469 9.64 -34.26 -16.46
C ILE A 469 9.08 -35.71 -16.42
N ASP A 470 9.55 -36.57 -17.32
CA ASP A 470 9.05 -37.95 -17.43
C ASP A 470 9.32 -38.74 -16.13
N GLY A 471 8.24 -39.28 -15.53
CA GLY A 471 8.26 -39.99 -14.25
C GLY A 471 8.37 -39.13 -12.98
N TYR A 472 8.23 -37.80 -13.07
CA TYR A 472 8.22 -36.89 -11.91
C TYR A 472 6.92 -36.08 -11.86
N GLU A 473 6.40 -35.82 -10.66
CA GLU A 473 5.24 -34.97 -10.41
C GLU A 473 5.68 -33.62 -9.84
N LEU A 474 4.95 -32.55 -10.15
CA LEU A 474 5.26 -31.23 -9.61
C LEU A 474 4.92 -31.19 -8.11
N SER A 475 5.92 -30.95 -7.26
CA SER A 475 5.75 -30.85 -5.81
C SER A 475 5.59 -29.42 -5.30
N GLY A 476 6.10 -28.42 -6.02
CA GLY A 476 6.01 -27.03 -5.58
C GLY A 476 6.71 -26.05 -6.52
N MET A 477 6.43 -24.75 -6.31
CA MET A 477 7.06 -23.65 -7.04
C MET A 477 7.42 -22.53 -6.06
N ARG A 478 8.61 -21.96 -6.22
CA ARG A 478 9.03 -20.76 -5.50
C ARG A 478 9.62 -19.73 -6.46
N VAL A 479 9.40 -18.46 -6.17
CA VAL A 479 9.83 -17.37 -7.04
C VAL A 479 10.81 -16.47 -6.27
N ILE A 480 11.98 -16.22 -6.84
CA ILE A 480 13.05 -15.40 -6.24
C ILE A 480 13.56 -14.37 -7.24
N ALA A 481 14.15 -13.27 -6.78
CA ALA A 481 14.76 -12.29 -7.67
C ALA A 481 15.95 -12.89 -8.44
N SER A 482 16.05 -12.60 -9.74
CA SER A 482 17.17 -13.05 -10.58
C SER A 482 18.31 -12.04 -10.54
N ARG A 483 19.55 -12.52 -10.40
CA ARG A 483 20.76 -11.70 -10.46
C ARG A 483 21.01 -11.04 -11.83
N LEU A 484 20.33 -11.51 -12.88
CA LEU A 484 20.42 -10.94 -14.24
C LEU A 484 19.61 -9.63 -14.39
N GLY A 485 18.74 -9.30 -13.43
CA GLY A 485 17.81 -8.18 -13.52
C GLY A 485 18.29 -6.84 -12.95
N ALA A 486 19.53 -6.74 -12.45
CA ALA A 486 19.98 -5.50 -11.81
C ALA A 486 20.01 -4.29 -12.76
N ASP A 487 20.27 -4.51 -14.06
CA ASP A 487 20.52 -3.42 -15.02
C ASP A 487 19.58 -3.40 -16.25
N ILE A 488 18.81 -4.48 -16.50
CA ILE A 488 18.06 -4.67 -17.76
C ILE A 488 16.54 -4.67 -17.54
N GLY A 489 16.07 -5.04 -16.34
CA GLY A 489 14.65 -5.16 -16.02
C GLY A 489 14.41 -6.00 -14.77
N ARG A 490 13.19 -5.98 -14.24
CA ARG A 490 12.77 -6.75 -13.06
C ARG A 490 12.54 -8.21 -13.45
N ILE A 491 13.62 -8.99 -13.41
CA ILE A 491 13.61 -10.41 -13.76
C ILE A 491 13.50 -11.27 -12.50
N MET A 492 12.46 -12.09 -12.44
CA MET A 492 12.26 -13.12 -11.43
C MET A 492 12.70 -14.49 -11.96
N ARG A 493 13.08 -15.36 -11.04
CA ARG A 493 13.43 -16.75 -11.29
C ARG A 493 12.42 -17.62 -10.54
N ALA A 494 11.58 -18.33 -11.28
CA ALA A 494 10.69 -19.32 -10.70
C ALA A 494 11.35 -20.69 -10.76
N ILE A 495 11.47 -21.33 -9.62
CA ILE A 495 12.08 -22.63 -9.41
C ILE A 495 10.95 -23.61 -9.13
N TYR A 496 10.81 -24.59 -10.01
CA TYR A 496 9.88 -25.71 -9.92
C TYR A 496 10.60 -26.91 -9.31
N THR A 497 10.01 -27.50 -8.29
CA THR A 497 10.52 -28.71 -7.64
C THR A 497 9.65 -29.88 -8.06
N PHE A 498 10.24 -30.85 -8.75
CA PHE A 498 9.57 -32.06 -9.19
C PHE A 498 10.06 -33.26 -8.39
N ARG A 499 9.14 -34.15 -8.01
CA ARG A 499 9.42 -35.31 -7.17
C ARG A 499 8.86 -36.58 -7.81
N ASN A 500 9.62 -37.66 -7.81
CA ASN A 500 9.14 -38.96 -8.30
C ASN A 500 8.66 -39.87 -7.17
N ALA A 501 8.09 -41.02 -7.53
CA ALA A 501 7.62 -42.04 -6.58
C ALA A 501 8.70 -42.56 -5.62
N THR A 502 9.99 -42.48 -5.98
CA THR A 502 11.11 -42.86 -5.12
C THR A 502 11.65 -41.69 -4.27
N ALA A 503 10.92 -40.58 -4.19
CA ALA A 503 11.27 -39.37 -3.43
C ALA A 503 12.56 -38.65 -3.86
N SER A 504 13.05 -38.88 -5.08
CA SER A 504 14.12 -38.05 -5.67
C SER A 504 13.53 -36.75 -6.20
N GLU A 505 14.26 -35.65 -5.98
CA GLU A 505 13.83 -34.31 -6.36
C GLU A 505 14.71 -33.75 -7.48
N LYS A 506 14.07 -33.09 -8.45
CA LYS A 506 14.72 -32.33 -9.51
C LYS A 506 14.17 -30.92 -9.52
N GLU A 507 15.05 -29.95 -9.44
CA GLU A 507 14.68 -28.54 -9.55
C GLU A 507 14.96 -28.03 -10.96
N TYR A 508 14.00 -27.33 -11.54
CA TYR A 508 14.16 -26.59 -12.79
C TYR A 508 13.78 -25.15 -12.55
N PHE A 509 14.33 -24.23 -13.34
CA PHE A 509 13.95 -22.84 -13.26
C PHE A 509 13.61 -22.24 -14.62
N VAL A 510 12.66 -21.29 -14.59
CA VAL A 510 12.30 -20.41 -15.69
C VAL A 510 12.53 -18.96 -15.22
N ARG A 511 12.86 -18.07 -16.15
CA ARG A 511 12.98 -16.65 -15.86
C ARG A 511 11.79 -15.91 -16.42
N VAL A 512 11.21 -15.04 -15.60
CA VAL A 512 10.06 -14.20 -15.96
C VAL A 512 10.46 -12.75 -15.79
N ASP A 513 10.27 -11.95 -16.81
CA ASP A 513 10.38 -10.50 -16.73
C ASP A 513 9.02 -9.91 -16.36
N VAL A 514 8.99 -9.17 -15.25
CA VAL A 514 7.79 -8.48 -14.72
C VAL A 514 7.96 -6.96 -14.76
N THR A 515 8.89 -6.43 -15.55
CA THR A 515 9.17 -4.99 -15.66
C THR A 515 7.95 -4.20 -16.08
N HIS A 516 7.20 -4.72 -17.04
CA HIS A 516 6.03 -4.10 -17.64
C HIS A 516 4.75 -4.80 -17.18
N GLU A 517 3.60 -4.26 -17.58
CA GLU A 517 2.27 -4.72 -17.20
C GLU A 517 2.05 -6.21 -17.48
N PHE A 518 2.46 -6.67 -18.65
CA PHE A 518 2.34 -8.05 -19.09
C PHE A 518 3.65 -8.81 -18.84
N PRO A 519 3.69 -9.76 -17.89
CA PRO A 519 4.88 -10.56 -17.68
C PRO A 519 5.21 -11.45 -18.89
N MET A 520 6.49 -11.74 -19.09
CA MET A 520 6.96 -12.57 -20.20
C MET A 520 8.07 -13.52 -19.79
N ILE A 521 8.14 -14.68 -20.44
CA ILE A 521 9.21 -15.65 -20.23
C ILE A 521 10.45 -15.20 -21.02
N VAL A 522 11.58 -15.10 -20.34
CA VAL A 522 12.84 -14.63 -20.96
C VAL A 522 13.86 -15.74 -21.18
N SER A 523 13.64 -16.94 -20.64
CA SER A 523 14.48 -18.10 -20.95
C SER A 523 13.68 -19.40 -20.93
N PRO A 524 14.03 -20.39 -21.76
CA PRO A 524 13.45 -21.74 -21.63
C PRO A 524 13.75 -22.33 -20.24
N MET A 525 12.98 -23.35 -19.86
CA MET A 525 13.19 -24.09 -18.62
C MET A 525 14.59 -24.73 -18.63
N GLN A 526 15.33 -24.55 -17.53
CA GLN A 526 16.70 -25.02 -17.36
C GLN A 526 16.84 -25.76 -16.03
N LEU A 527 17.73 -26.75 -15.97
CA LEU A 527 18.03 -27.46 -14.72
C LEU A 527 18.60 -26.47 -13.69
N TYR A 528 18.04 -26.47 -12.49
CA TYR A 528 18.56 -25.70 -11.36
C TYR A 528 19.57 -26.56 -10.60
N LEU A 529 20.83 -26.11 -10.61
CA LEU A 529 21.91 -26.70 -9.82
C LEU A 529 22.31 -25.68 -8.75
N GLU A 530 22.09 -26.01 -7.49
CA GLU A 530 22.50 -25.15 -6.39
C GLU A 530 24.04 -25.16 -6.30
N ARG A 531 24.69 -24.01 -6.53
CA ARG A 531 26.15 -23.91 -6.33
C ARG A 531 26.44 -23.93 -4.83
N GLY A 532 26.63 -25.12 -4.27
CA GLY A 532 26.85 -25.25 -2.83
C GLY A 532 27.08 -26.65 -2.28
N GLU A 533 26.73 -27.72 -2.99
CA GLU A 533 27.15 -29.06 -2.56
C GLU A 533 28.51 -29.40 -3.15
N ARG A 534 29.54 -29.35 -2.30
CA ARG A 534 30.80 -30.05 -2.55
C ARG A 534 30.45 -31.53 -2.79
N LEU A 535 30.85 -32.03 -3.96
CA LEU A 535 31.03 -33.46 -4.24
C LEU A 535 31.82 -34.14 -3.13
#